data_AF-A0A7D9H5A8-F1
#
_entry.id   AF-A0A7D9H5A8-F1
#
_cell.length_a   1.000
_cell.length_b   1.000
_cell.length_c   1.000
_cell.angle_alpha   90.00
_cell.angle_beta   90.00
_cell.angle_gamma   90.00
#
_symmetry.space_group_name_H-M   'P 1'
#
loop_
_entity.id
_entity.type
_entity.pdbx_description
1 polymer ?
#
loop_
_entity_poly.entity_id
_entity_poly.type
_entity_poly.pdbx_seq_one_letter_code
_entity_poly.pdbx_strand_id
1 'polypeptide(L)'
;MRKASKYLLLPLLFVNVTTAENMWEMFGIPIGRSLYWMTIGMAWYVGSRSPYWRFVTVIMFMGIGLRFLEMGLADGSVEMVRKLLTAIVFVIAGAEVYGKNPKFLHKQLVVFLTMCIPIMLIQIIGVDSFFYGWVTDYAHQEEIFSLDDIGKFVEIALYPTLFVGAEDIYYQIGQGRPAGLMYANNVLSVFIAIAAGLNLTVDRSDKRLRFSDVIVLSAVVLAMAKTAYIITIFLYIVSVVFNKPCSRRLGLKSLLLLTFIYTIYYLLFPGLFLANTSEAAFVSSLLPRLMDVLAIFGVNDLWGLFLREQELLGNMFIVGESKSAVAIILRAKVVVPVLIFLGAISVLYMYRIRRMMRTRQMMTSPIAPYIVMIVVCIMTQLGVPYFAAPSFQFISGLALFPLFKDLWICRKPLQYRYIHGAVDKIA
;
A
#
# COMPACT_ATOMS: atom_id res chain seq x y z
N MET A 1 26.52 -6.55 9.25
CA MET A 1 25.16 -7.14 9.24
C MET A 1 24.03 -6.25 9.77
N ARG A 2 24.19 -5.46 10.86
CA ARG A 2 23.08 -4.66 11.46
C ARG A 2 22.32 -3.69 10.54
N LYS A 3 22.99 -3.10 9.55
CA LYS A 3 22.33 -2.18 8.60
C LYS A 3 21.55 -2.97 7.55
N ALA A 4 22.16 -3.98 6.93
CA ALA A 4 21.61 -4.75 5.80
C ALA A 4 20.22 -5.34 6.05
N SER A 5 19.95 -5.87 7.26
CA SER A 5 18.64 -6.43 7.61
C SER A 5 17.49 -5.41 7.56
N LYS A 6 17.77 -4.11 7.73
CA LYS A 6 16.72 -3.08 7.60
C LYS A 6 16.36 -2.78 6.13
N TYR A 7 17.26 -3.08 5.19
CA TYR A 7 17.07 -2.78 3.76
C TYR A 7 16.32 -3.88 3.02
N LEU A 8 16.32 -5.10 3.53
CA LEU A 8 15.80 -6.27 2.82
C LEU A 8 14.33 -6.57 3.13
N LEU A 9 13.77 -6.07 4.24
CA LEU A 9 12.42 -6.46 4.67
C LEU A 9 11.31 -6.05 3.68
N LEU A 10 11.32 -4.80 3.17
CA LEU A 10 10.32 -4.37 2.19
C LEU A 10 10.46 -5.07 0.83
N PRO A 11 11.67 -5.20 0.24
CA PRO A 11 11.85 -6.03 -0.95
C PRO A 11 11.37 -7.46 -0.76
N LEU A 12 11.69 -8.09 0.37
CA LEU A 12 11.23 -9.44 0.69
C LEU A 12 9.71 -9.52 0.79
N LEU A 13 9.06 -8.49 1.37
CA LEU A 13 7.61 -8.38 1.40
C LEU A 13 7.01 -8.25 -0.01
N PHE A 14 7.63 -7.51 -0.93
CA PHE A 14 7.16 -7.44 -2.32
C PHE A 14 7.25 -8.79 -3.02
N VAL A 15 8.39 -9.48 -2.90
CA VAL A 15 8.53 -10.82 -3.48
C VAL A 15 7.53 -11.78 -2.83
N ASN A 16 7.32 -11.71 -1.51
CA ASN A 16 6.33 -12.53 -0.83
C ASN A 16 4.90 -12.28 -1.34
N VAL A 17 4.51 -11.01 -1.48
CA VAL A 17 3.19 -10.63 -1.97
C VAL A 17 2.96 -11.19 -3.38
N THR A 18 3.92 -11.03 -4.29
CA THR A 18 3.78 -11.55 -5.65
C THR A 18 3.77 -13.08 -5.68
N THR A 19 4.67 -13.75 -4.95
CA THR A 19 4.79 -15.22 -4.98
C THR A 19 3.67 -15.96 -4.25
N ALA A 20 3.12 -15.38 -3.17
CA ALA A 20 2.05 -16.00 -2.40
C ALA A 20 0.72 -15.96 -3.13
N GLU A 21 0.39 -14.82 -3.74
CA GLU A 21 -0.87 -14.65 -4.49
C GLU A 21 -0.86 -15.48 -5.78
N ASN A 22 0.30 -15.62 -6.42
CA ASN A 22 0.47 -16.49 -7.57
C ASN A 22 0.67 -17.98 -7.22
N MET A 23 0.60 -18.37 -5.95
CA MET A 23 0.81 -19.75 -5.49
C MET A 23 2.05 -20.44 -6.08
N TRP A 24 3.16 -19.70 -6.24
CA TRP A 24 4.35 -20.27 -6.88
C TRP A 24 4.94 -21.42 -6.08
N GLU A 25 5.25 -22.51 -6.77
CA GLU A 25 5.89 -23.70 -6.20
C GLU A 25 7.24 -23.97 -6.86
N MET A 26 8.23 -24.36 -6.06
CA MET A 26 9.53 -24.84 -6.55
C MET A 26 9.84 -26.16 -5.87
N PHE A 27 9.99 -27.24 -6.67
CA PHE A 27 10.17 -28.61 -6.17
C PHE A 27 9.04 -29.07 -5.20
N GLY A 28 7.79 -28.68 -5.47
CA GLY A 28 6.63 -29.00 -4.63
C GLY A 28 6.57 -28.22 -3.30
N ILE A 29 7.43 -27.21 -3.12
CA ILE A 29 7.40 -26.34 -1.95
C ILE A 29 6.77 -25.00 -2.34
N PRO A 30 5.68 -24.56 -1.67
CA PRO A 30 5.08 -23.26 -1.94
C PRO A 30 6.02 -22.14 -1.49
N ILE A 31 6.64 -21.46 -2.45
CA ILE A 31 7.64 -20.42 -2.25
C ILE A 31 7.06 -19.28 -1.43
N GLY A 32 5.83 -18.87 -1.75
CA GLY A 32 5.11 -17.82 -1.03
C GLY A 32 5.00 -18.10 0.47
N ARG A 33 4.79 -19.36 0.87
CA ARG A 33 4.69 -19.76 2.29
C ARG A 33 6.05 -19.68 2.99
N SER A 34 7.10 -20.12 2.33
CA SER A 34 8.48 -20.02 2.84
C SER A 34 8.91 -18.57 3.02
N LEU A 35 8.65 -17.72 2.02
CA LEU A 35 8.92 -16.29 2.09
C LEU A 35 8.08 -15.59 3.16
N TYR A 36 6.84 -16.03 3.39
CA TYR A 36 6.00 -15.50 4.45
C TYR A 36 6.63 -15.74 5.83
N TRP A 37 7.11 -16.96 6.10
CA TRP A 37 7.83 -17.24 7.35
C TRP A 37 9.13 -16.45 7.49
N MET A 38 9.86 -16.26 6.39
CA MET A 38 11.06 -15.41 6.38
C MET A 38 10.72 -13.94 6.71
N THR A 39 9.65 -13.39 6.14
CA THR A 39 9.22 -12.00 6.43
C THR A 39 8.80 -11.85 7.89
N ILE A 40 8.07 -12.83 8.46
CA ILE A 40 7.74 -12.86 9.89
C ILE A 40 9.00 -12.88 10.75
N GLY A 41 9.93 -13.82 10.49
CA GLY A 41 11.17 -13.94 11.25
C GLY A 41 12.02 -12.67 11.18
N MET A 42 12.05 -12.02 10.01
CA MET A 42 12.77 -10.77 9.81
C MET A 42 12.09 -9.57 10.48
N ALA A 43 10.75 -9.49 10.46
CA ALA A 43 10.00 -8.49 11.21
C ALA A 43 10.21 -8.65 12.72
N TRP A 44 10.19 -9.88 13.23
CA TRP A 44 10.53 -10.18 14.63
C TRP A 44 11.98 -9.79 14.95
N TYR A 45 12.94 -10.12 14.09
CA TYR A 45 14.34 -9.72 14.27
C TYR A 45 14.46 -8.19 14.37
N VAL A 46 13.82 -7.43 13.49
CA VAL A 46 13.81 -5.97 13.54
C VAL A 46 13.13 -5.47 14.83
N GLY A 47 11.96 -5.99 15.17
CA GLY A 47 11.20 -5.59 16.36
C GLY A 47 11.92 -5.93 17.67
N SER A 48 12.62 -7.06 17.76
CA SER A 48 13.43 -7.48 18.91
C SER A 48 14.66 -6.60 19.15
N ARG A 49 15.07 -5.81 18.15
CA ARG A 49 16.12 -4.80 18.28
C ARG A 49 15.58 -3.44 18.74
N SER A 50 14.26 -3.28 18.78
CA SER A 50 13.62 -2.07 19.28
C SER A 50 13.56 -2.05 20.82
N PRO A 51 13.29 -0.90 21.46
CA PRO A 51 12.97 -0.82 22.88
C PRO A 51 11.78 -1.69 23.30
N TYR A 52 10.90 -2.04 22.37
CA TYR A 52 9.72 -2.89 22.59
C TYR A 52 10.01 -4.40 22.48
N TRP A 53 11.28 -4.82 22.52
CA TRP A 53 11.67 -6.20 22.26
C TRP A 53 10.91 -7.25 23.09
N ARG A 54 10.65 -6.98 24.38
CA ARG A 54 9.90 -7.89 25.26
C ARG A 54 8.48 -8.09 24.75
N PHE A 55 7.80 -6.99 24.46
CA PHE A 55 6.44 -6.98 23.93
C PHE A 55 6.35 -7.69 22.58
N VAL A 56 7.25 -7.35 21.65
CA VAL A 56 7.33 -8.01 20.33
C VAL A 56 7.55 -9.51 20.48
N THR A 57 8.45 -9.92 21.37
CA THR A 57 8.78 -11.35 21.58
C THR A 57 7.59 -12.11 22.17
N VAL A 58 6.93 -11.55 23.19
CA VAL A 58 5.73 -12.15 23.79
C VAL A 58 4.62 -12.29 22.75
N ILE A 59 4.33 -11.24 21.98
CA ILE A 59 3.30 -11.26 20.94
C ILE A 59 3.64 -12.30 19.85
N MET A 60 4.90 -12.40 19.45
CA MET A 60 5.33 -13.39 18.49
C MET A 60 5.12 -14.82 19.00
N PHE A 61 5.52 -15.11 20.24
CA PHE A 61 5.29 -16.43 20.84
C PHE A 61 3.79 -16.73 21.01
N MET A 62 2.98 -15.74 21.38
CA MET A 62 1.53 -15.88 21.41
C MET A 62 0.96 -16.18 20.02
N GLY A 63 1.41 -15.47 18.98
CA GLY A 63 0.99 -15.71 17.60
C GLY A 63 1.37 -17.11 17.10
N ILE A 64 2.56 -17.59 17.46
CA ILE A 64 3.00 -18.97 17.17
C ILE A 64 2.13 -19.97 17.94
N GLY A 65 1.87 -19.74 19.23
CA GLY A 65 0.99 -20.59 20.04
C GLY A 65 -0.43 -20.68 19.47
N LEU A 66 -1.01 -19.55 19.05
CA LEU A 66 -2.31 -19.51 18.38
C LEU A 66 -2.30 -20.25 17.05
N ARG A 67 -1.16 -20.30 16.33
CA ARG A 67 -1.05 -21.10 15.11
C ARG A 67 -1.20 -22.60 15.39
N PHE A 68 -0.66 -23.09 16.49
CA PHE A 68 -0.84 -24.49 16.90
C PHE A 68 -2.28 -24.76 17.35
N LEU A 69 -2.91 -23.81 18.05
CA LEU A 69 -4.33 -23.92 18.43
C LEU A 69 -5.26 -23.92 17.21
N GLU A 70 -4.98 -23.10 16.20
CA GLU A 70 -5.72 -23.04 14.93
C GLU A 70 -5.74 -24.40 14.22
N MET A 71 -4.64 -25.16 14.28
CA MET A 71 -4.55 -26.51 13.70
C MET A 71 -5.49 -27.52 14.39
N GLY A 72 -5.86 -27.28 15.65
CA GLY A 72 -6.73 -28.17 16.41
C GLY A 72 -8.20 -27.74 16.49
N LEU A 73 -8.48 -26.44 16.42
CA LEU A 73 -9.81 -25.89 16.73
C LEU A 73 -10.58 -25.31 15.52
N ALA A 74 -9.97 -25.18 14.34
CA ALA A 74 -10.60 -24.69 13.10
C ALA A 74 -11.54 -23.46 13.28
N ASP A 75 -11.25 -22.59 14.25
CA ASP A 75 -12.08 -21.43 14.58
C ASP A 75 -11.48 -20.16 13.96
N GLY A 76 -12.28 -19.48 13.13
CA GLY A 76 -11.91 -18.22 12.49
C GLY A 76 -11.59 -17.08 13.48
N SER A 77 -12.11 -17.16 14.71
CA SER A 77 -11.77 -16.18 15.76
C SER A 77 -10.28 -16.27 16.16
N VAL A 78 -9.74 -17.48 16.26
CA VAL A 78 -8.33 -17.75 16.59
C VAL A 78 -7.43 -17.24 15.47
N GLU A 79 -7.81 -17.48 14.22
CA GLU A 79 -7.09 -16.97 13.05
C GLU A 79 -7.03 -15.44 13.04
N MET A 80 -8.17 -14.77 13.31
CA MET A 80 -8.25 -13.31 13.37
C MET A 80 -7.31 -12.73 14.44
N VAL A 81 -7.31 -13.31 15.65
CA VAL A 81 -6.42 -12.87 16.74
C VAL A 81 -4.96 -13.11 16.36
N ARG A 82 -4.61 -14.26 15.77
CA ARG A 82 -3.25 -14.54 15.29
C ARG A 82 -2.79 -13.53 14.24
N LYS A 83 -3.63 -13.20 13.25
CA LYS A 83 -3.36 -12.19 12.22
C LYS A 83 -3.13 -10.82 12.87
N LEU A 84 -3.94 -10.44 13.85
CA LEU A 84 -3.79 -9.18 14.58
C LEU A 84 -2.46 -9.11 15.36
N LEU A 85 -2.09 -10.17 16.07
CA LEU A 85 -0.82 -10.24 16.80
C LEU A 85 0.38 -10.11 15.85
N THR A 86 0.34 -10.82 14.72
CA THR A 86 1.38 -10.75 13.69
C THR A 86 1.45 -9.35 13.07
N ALA A 87 0.29 -8.71 12.85
CA ALA A 87 0.21 -7.35 12.34
C ALA A 87 0.90 -6.33 13.25
N ILE A 88 0.70 -6.44 14.56
CA ILE A 88 1.37 -5.58 15.55
C ILE A 88 2.90 -5.67 15.42
N VAL A 89 3.43 -6.87 15.16
CA VAL A 89 4.86 -7.09 14.98
C VAL A 89 5.37 -6.39 13.72
N PHE A 90 4.65 -6.50 12.60
CA PHE A 90 4.98 -5.77 11.36
C PHE A 90 4.90 -4.25 11.55
N VAL A 91 3.86 -3.74 12.23
CA VAL A 91 3.71 -2.30 12.54
C VAL A 91 4.91 -1.80 13.36
N ILE A 92 5.32 -2.52 14.41
CA ILE A 92 6.49 -2.14 15.21
C ILE A 92 7.78 -2.20 14.39
N ALA A 93 7.95 -3.23 13.58
CA ALA A 93 9.10 -3.35 12.69
C ALA A 93 9.17 -2.16 11.71
N GLY A 94 8.05 -1.78 11.11
CA GLY A 94 7.95 -0.65 10.19
C GLY A 94 8.25 0.68 10.86
N ALA A 95 7.71 0.89 12.06
CA ALA A 95 7.98 2.06 12.89
C ALA A 95 9.49 2.17 13.22
N GLU A 96 10.16 1.05 13.53
CA GLU A 96 11.60 1.01 13.82
C GLU A 96 12.49 1.22 12.58
N VAL A 97 12.06 0.76 11.39
CA VAL A 97 12.83 0.95 10.14
C VAL A 97 12.66 2.36 9.59
N TYR A 98 11.43 2.83 9.44
CA TYR A 98 11.13 4.05 8.69
C TYR A 98 10.82 5.25 9.56
N GLY A 99 10.41 5.03 10.81
CA GLY A 99 9.94 6.10 11.68
C GLY A 99 10.96 7.24 11.86
N LYS A 100 12.26 6.93 11.95
CA LYS A 100 13.30 7.97 12.05
C LYS A 100 13.75 8.54 10.70
N ASN A 101 13.48 7.83 9.61
CA ASN A 101 13.91 8.23 8.27
C ASN A 101 12.86 7.86 7.21
N PRO A 102 11.76 8.62 7.10
CA PRO A 102 10.72 8.38 6.10
C PRO A 102 11.25 8.43 4.66
N LYS A 103 12.36 9.17 4.43
CA LYS A 103 13.03 9.24 3.12
C LYS A 103 13.53 7.87 2.65
N PHE A 104 13.79 6.96 3.59
CA PHE A 104 14.26 5.62 3.26
C PHE A 104 13.17 4.78 2.60
N LEU A 105 11.94 4.79 3.15
CA LEU A 105 10.78 4.13 2.52
C LEU A 105 10.56 4.68 1.12
N HIS A 106 10.57 6.02 0.99
CA HIS A 106 10.41 6.69 -0.29
C HIS A 106 11.44 6.20 -1.33
N LYS A 107 12.73 6.12 -0.97
CA LYS A 107 13.76 5.62 -1.88
C LYS A 107 13.49 4.18 -2.35
N GLN A 108 13.10 3.29 -1.44
CA GLN A 108 12.80 1.90 -1.79
C GLN A 108 11.60 1.80 -2.72
N LEU A 109 10.55 2.58 -2.48
CA LEU A 109 9.38 2.64 -3.36
C LEU A 109 9.72 3.19 -4.73
N VAL A 110 10.53 4.24 -4.81
CA VAL A 110 10.97 4.79 -6.11
C VAL A 110 11.78 3.77 -6.90
N VAL A 111 12.71 3.05 -6.25
CA VAL A 111 13.46 1.96 -6.90
C VAL A 111 12.52 0.87 -7.40
N PHE A 112 11.57 0.45 -6.57
CA PHE A 112 10.56 -0.53 -6.95
C PHE A 112 9.74 -0.07 -8.16
N LEU A 113 9.20 1.15 -8.13
CA LEU A 113 8.41 1.70 -9.23
C LEU A 113 9.22 1.88 -10.51
N THR A 114 10.51 2.20 -10.39
CA THR A 114 11.42 2.26 -11.55
C THR A 114 11.51 0.90 -12.24
N MET A 115 11.53 -0.20 -11.48
CA MET A 115 11.51 -1.55 -12.05
C MET A 115 10.13 -1.92 -12.62
N CYS A 116 9.03 -1.42 -12.03
CA CYS A 116 7.69 -1.67 -12.55
C CYS A 116 7.41 -0.97 -13.88
N ILE A 117 7.93 0.25 -14.11
CA ILE A 117 7.58 1.06 -15.29
C ILE A 117 7.86 0.34 -16.62
N PRO A 118 9.06 -0.22 -16.87
CA PRO A 118 9.33 -0.97 -18.10
C PRO A 118 8.36 -2.14 -18.29
N ILE A 119 8.05 -2.85 -17.21
CA ILE A 119 7.13 -4.00 -17.26
C ILE A 119 5.70 -3.54 -17.54
N MET A 120 5.26 -2.43 -16.92
CA MET A 120 3.95 -1.86 -17.23
C MET A 120 3.86 -1.42 -18.70
N LEU A 121 4.92 -0.85 -19.27
CA LEU A 121 4.93 -0.49 -20.70
C LEU A 121 4.83 -1.72 -21.60
N ILE A 122 5.59 -2.78 -21.28
CA ILE A 122 5.53 -4.05 -22.00
C ILE A 122 4.13 -4.68 -21.88
N GLN A 123 3.54 -4.62 -20.69
CA GLN A 123 2.16 -5.05 -20.41
C GLN A 123 1.10 -4.17 -21.07
N ILE A 124 1.38 -2.91 -21.39
CA ILE A 124 0.41 -2.10 -22.11
C ILE A 124 0.48 -2.46 -23.60
N ILE A 125 1.70 -2.52 -24.15
CA ILE A 125 1.95 -2.77 -25.57
C ILE A 125 1.48 -4.16 -26.00
N GLY A 126 1.52 -5.15 -25.11
CA GLY A 126 1.11 -6.52 -25.44
C GLY A 126 2.21 -7.32 -26.15
N VAL A 127 3.47 -7.16 -25.72
CA VAL A 127 4.62 -7.81 -26.39
C VAL A 127 4.68 -9.32 -26.12
N ASP A 128 4.50 -9.74 -24.86
CA ASP A 128 4.70 -11.14 -24.45
C ASP A 128 3.80 -11.50 -23.26
N SER A 129 3.13 -12.66 -23.33
CA SER A 129 2.21 -13.18 -22.31
C SER A 129 2.94 -13.54 -21.00
N PHE A 130 4.25 -13.77 -21.05
CA PHE A 130 5.10 -14.01 -19.89
C PHE A 130 4.91 -12.96 -18.79
N PHE A 131 4.81 -11.67 -19.17
CA PHE A 131 4.66 -10.58 -18.21
C PHE A 131 3.26 -10.49 -17.59
N TYR A 132 2.32 -11.30 -18.06
CA TYR A 132 0.95 -11.38 -17.54
C TYR A 132 0.71 -12.67 -16.75
N GLY A 133 1.57 -13.68 -16.91
CA GLY A 133 1.45 -14.97 -16.22
C GLY A 133 1.53 -14.90 -14.69
N TRP A 134 1.91 -13.76 -14.11
CA TRP A 134 1.86 -13.52 -12.66
C TRP A 134 0.80 -12.49 -12.22
N VAL A 135 -0.10 -12.09 -13.12
CA VAL A 135 -1.18 -11.14 -12.82
C VAL A 135 -2.43 -11.94 -12.52
N THR A 136 -2.78 -12.08 -11.24
CA THR A 136 -3.93 -12.90 -10.83
C THR A 136 -5.27 -12.19 -11.07
N ASP A 137 -5.27 -10.90 -11.44
CA ASP A 137 -6.50 -10.18 -11.80
C ASP A 137 -7.25 -10.88 -12.97
N TYR A 138 -6.57 -11.68 -13.80
CA TYR A 138 -7.19 -12.49 -14.85
C TYR A 138 -8.00 -13.68 -14.36
N ALA A 139 -7.75 -14.16 -13.13
CA ALA A 139 -8.49 -15.29 -12.55
C ALA A 139 -9.98 -15.00 -12.31
N HIS A 140 -10.41 -13.74 -12.47
CA HIS A 140 -11.81 -13.34 -12.45
C HIS A 140 -12.53 -13.55 -13.80
N GLN A 141 -11.80 -13.96 -14.84
CA GLN A 141 -12.33 -14.25 -16.16
C GLN A 141 -11.95 -15.70 -16.53
N GLU A 142 -12.81 -16.65 -16.14
CA GLU A 142 -12.55 -18.10 -16.32
C GLU A 142 -12.28 -18.49 -17.78
N GLU A 143 -12.77 -17.71 -18.76
CA GLU A 143 -12.49 -17.88 -20.19
C GLU A 143 -11.01 -17.65 -20.56
N ILE A 144 -10.27 -16.90 -19.74
CA ILE A 144 -8.88 -16.49 -19.98
C ILE A 144 -7.94 -17.20 -19.01
N PHE A 145 -8.34 -17.31 -17.73
CA PHE A 145 -7.50 -17.86 -16.68
C PHE A 145 -8.37 -18.47 -15.58
N SER A 146 -8.24 -19.78 -15.37
CA SER A 146 -8.97 -20.47 -14.30
C SER A 146 -8.21 -20.43 -12.97
N LEU A 147 -8.87 -20.75 -11.86
CA LEU A 147 -8.20 -20.89 -10.56
C LEU A 147 -7.13 -21.99 -10.57
N ASP A 148 -7.32 -23.04 -11.38
CA ASP A 148 -6.37 -24.15 -11.54
C ASP A 148 -5.12 -23.74 -12.35
N ASP A 149 -5.16 -22.59 -13.01
CA ASP A 149 -4.05 -22.03 -13.77
C ASP A 149 -3.15 -21.12 -12.94
N ILE A 150 -3.55 -20.76 -11.71
CA ILE A 150 -2.74 -19.93 -10.82
C ILE A 150 -1.36 -20.57 -10.61
N GLY A 151 -0.30 -19.78 -10.85
CA GLY A 151 1.08 -20.24 -10.75
C GLY A 151 1.61 -20.95 -12.00
N LYS A 152 0.79 -21.11 -13.05
CA LYS A 152 1.21 -21.58 -14.37
C LYS A 152 1.34 -20.41 -15.34
N PHE A 153 2.28 -20.52 -16.27
CA PHE A 153 2.40 -19.58 -17.38
C PHE A 153 1.43 -20.00 -18.48
N VAL A 154 0.27 -19.34 -18.53
CA VAL A 154 -0.75 -19.53 -19.57
C VAL A 154 -0.51 -18.53 -20.69
N GLU A 155 -0.74 -18.98 -21.93
CA GLU A 155 -0.72 -18.11 -23.09
C GLU A 155 -1.99 -17.25 -23.10
N ILE A 156 -1.83 -15.95 -22.82
CA ILE A 156 -2.92 -14.98 -22.82
C ILE A 156 -2.90 -14.27 -24.17
N ALA A 157 -4.07 -14.18 -24.82
CA ALA A 157 -4.20 -13.43 -26.06
C ALA A 157 -3.90 -11.93 -25.82
N LEU A 158 -2.89 -11.41 -26.52
CA LEU A 158 -2.47 -10.03 -26.42
C LEU A 158 -2.80 -9.26 -27.69
N TYR A 159 -3.15 -8.00 -27.50
CA TYR A 159 -3.55 -7.12 -28.59
C TYR A 159 -2.68 -5.86 -28.59
N PRO A 160 -2.33 -5.34 -29.78
CA PRO A 160 -1.58 -4.11 -29.88
C PRO A 160 -2.44 -2.93 -29.39
N THR A 161 -1.84 -2.04 -28.60
CA THR A 161 -2.54 -0.87 -28.05
C THR A 161 -1.86 0.45 -28.40
N LEU A 162 -0.60 0.39 -28.86
CA LEU A 162 0.20 1.57 -29.19
C LEU A 162 -0.32 2.22 -30.47
N PHE A 163 -0.71 3.49 -30.38
CA PHE A 163 -1.31 4.28 -31.46
C PHE A 163 -2.61 3.69 -32.04
N VAL A 164 -3.33 2.87 -31.27
CA VAL A 164 -4.62 2.29 -31.69
C VAL A 164 -5.77 3.19 -31.22
N GLY A 165 -6.69 3.51 -32.13
CA GLY A 165 -7.90 4.30 -31.88
C GLY A 165 -8.89 3.59 -30.96
N ALA A 166 -9.94 4.29 -30.50
CA ALA A 166 -10.92 3.71 -29.58
C ALA A 166 -11.91 2.75 -30.26
N GLU A 167 -12.16 2.99 -31.53
CA GLU A 167 -12.99 2.18 -32.42
C GLU A 167 -12.38 0.81 -32.71
N ASP A 168 -11.05 0.75 -32.80
CA ASP A 168 -10.30 -0.46 -33.15
C ASP A 168 -9.70 -1.17 -31.93
N ILE A 169 -9.95 -0.64 -30.73
CA ILE A 169 -9.31 -1.20 -29.54
C ILE A 169 -10.01 -2.47 -29.05
N TYR A 170 -9.27 -3.55 -29.10
CA TYR A 170 -9.55 -4.77 -28.37
C TYR A 170 -8.38 -5.02 -27.42
N TYR A 171 -8.63 -5.21 -26.12
CA TYR A 171 -7.56 -5.42 -25.15
C TYR A 171 -8.06 -6.22 -23.94
N GLN A 172 -7.16 -6.96 -23.32
CA GLN A 172 -7.44 -7.65 -22.07
C GLN A 172 -7.30 -6.70 -20.88
N ILE A 173 -8.12 -6.86 -19.83
CA ILE A 173 -8.19 -5.91 -18.69
C ILE A 173 -6.81 -5.59 -18.10
N GLY A 174 -5.94 -6.60 -17.94
CA GLY A 174 -4.59 -6.39 -17.43
C GLY A 174 -3.64 -5.62 -18.37
N GLN A 175 -3.92 -5.52 -19.68
CA GLN A 175 -3.20 -4.62 -20.57
C GLN A 175 -3.62 -3.15 -20.36
N GLY A 176 -4.91 -2.91 -20.11
CA GLY A 176 -5.41 -1.56 -19.85
C GLY A 176 -5.15 -1.07 -18.43
N ARG A 177 -4.81 -1.98 -17.51
CA ARG A 177 -4.51 -1.70 -16.10
C ARG A 177 -3.29 -2.51 -15.65
N PRO A 178 -2.09 -2.18 -16.15
CA PRO A 178 -0.91 -2.98 -15.89
C PRO A 178 -0.57 -3.02 -14.40
N ALA A 179 -0.13 -4.18 -13.91
CA ALA A 179 0.24 -4.39 -12.51
C ALA A 179 1.76 -4.31 -12.27
N GLY A 180 2.57 -4.19 -13.34
CA GLY A 180 4.03 -4.19 -13.25
C GLY A 180 4.55 -5.50 -12.63
N LEU A 181 5.30 -5.36 -11.53
CA LEU A 181 5.82 -6.50 -10.75
C LEU A 181 4.87 -7.00 -9.64
N MET A 182 3.67 -6.43 -9.54
CA MET A 182 2.65 -6.88 -8.59
C MET A 182 1.68 -7.84 -9.27
N TYR A 183 0.98 -8.60 -8.44
CA TYR A 183 -0.03 -9.56 -8.87
C TYR A 183 -1.35 -8.89 -9.29
N ALA A 184 -1.61 -7.67 -8.80
CA ALA A 184 -2.83 -6.93 -9.07
C ALA A 184 -2.57 -5.43 -9.15
N ASN A 185 -3.29 -4.75 -10.05
CA ASN A 185 -3.17 -3.30 -10.24
C ASN A 185 -3.59 -2.53 -8.96
N ASN A 186 -4.63 -3.03 -8.28
CA ASN A 186 -5.15 -2.46 -7.05
C ASN A 186 -4.08 -2.40 -5.94
N VAL A 187 -3.24 -3.44 -5.82
CA VAL A 187 -2.15 -3.46 -4.83
C VAL A 187 -1.01 -2.53 -5.22
N LEU A 188 -0.63 -2.50 -6.49
CA LEU A 188 0.35 -1.53 -6.98
C LEU A 188 -0.09 -0.08 -6.67
N SER A 189 -1.39 0.21 -6.83
CA SER A 189 -1.97 1.53 -6.59
C SER A 189 -1.74 2.05 -5.16
N VAL A 190 -1.74 1.16 -4.16
CA VAL A 190 -1.47 1.49 -2.76
C VAL A 190 -0.04 2.02 -2.61
N PHE A 191 0.93 1.30 -3.18
CA PHE A 191 2.34 1.70 -3.12
C PHE A 191 2.64 2.97 -3.91
N ILE A 192 1.98 3.15 -5.06
CA ILE A 192 2.05 4.40 -5.84
C ILE A 192 1.53 5.57 -5.02
N ALA A 193 0.36 5.46 -4.39
CA ALA A 193 -0.23 6.51 -3.57
C ALA A 193 0.67 6.89 -2.38
N ILE A 194 1.28 5.89 -1.73
CA ILE A 194 2.26 6.09 -0.66
C ILE A 194 3.49 6.84 -1.18
N ALA A 195 4.05 6.42 -2.31
CA ALA A 195 5.21 7.08 -2.91
C ALA A 195 4.89 8.54 -3.28
N ALA A 196 3.70 8.79 -3.85
CA ALA A 196 3.23 10.13 -4.21
C ALA A 196 3.08 11.05 -2.99
N GLY A 197 2.50 10.55 -1.90
CA GLY A 197 2.38 11.28 -0.64
C GLY A 197 3.74 11.61 0.00
N LEU A 198 4.67 10.66 -0.02
CA LEU A 198 6.02 10.88 0.47
C LEU A 198 6.81 11.86 -0.41
N ASN A 199 6.60 11.85 -1.73
CA ASN A 199 7.24 12.78 -2.66
C ASN A 199 7.00 14.25 -2.27
N LEU A 200 5.78 14.58 -1.80
CA LEU A 200 5.40 15.92 -1.34
C LEU A 200 6.01 16.32 0.02
N THR A 201 6.26 15.35 0.90
CA THR A 201 6.55 15.62 2.32
C THR A 201 8.03 15.44 2.69
N VAL A 202 8.77 14.66 1.91
CA VAL A 202 10.21 14.50 2.09
C VAL A 202 10.89 15.85 1.90
N ASP A 203 11.56 16.35 2.94
CA ASP A 203 12.18 17.67 2.85
C ASP A 203 13.32 17.70 1.82
N ARG A 204 13.25 18.70 0.93
CA ARG A 204 14.17 18.96 -0.18
C ARG A 204 14.68 20.38 -0.04
N SER A 205 16.00 20.55 -0.04
CA SER A 205 16.65 21.86 -0.08
C SER A 205 16.22 22.66 -1.30
N ASP A 206 16.15 22.02 -2.47
CA ASP A 206 16.14 22.76 -3.73
C ASP A 206 14.75 22.95 -4.37
N LYS A 207 13.67 22.42 -3.78
CA LYS A 207 12.26 22.53 -4.26
C LYS A 207 12.04 22.39 -5.79
N ARG A 208 12.97 21.72 -6.49
CA ARG A 208 12.92 21.38 -7.91
C ARG A 208 12.28 20.01 -8.10
N LEU A 209 11.71 19.80 -9.29
CA LEU A 209 11.30 18.48 -9.75
C LEU A 209 12.55 17.59 -9.83
N ARG A 210 12.43 16.36 -9.32
CA ARG A 210 13.46 15.34 -9.34
C ARG A 210 13.02 14.21 -10.24
N PHE A 211 13.97 13.37 -10.65
CA PHE A 211 13.68 12.16 -11.38
C PHE A 211 12.71 11.23 -10.62
N SER A 212 12.74 11.23 -9.27
CA SER A 212 11.76 10.49 -8.47
C SER A 212 10.32 10.98 -8.62
N ASP A 213 10.10 12.26 -8.95
CA ASP A 213 8.75 12.77 -9.22
C ASP A 213 8.27 12.24 -10.57
N VAL A 214 9.15 12.23 -11.58
CA VAL A 214 8.86 11.64 -12.90
C VAL A 214 8.50 10.17 -12.75
N ILE A 215 9.32 9.37 -12.08
CA ILE A 215 9.05 7.94 -11.86
C ILE A 215 7.68 7.71 -11.21
N VAL A 216 7.39 8.40 -10.11
CA VAL A 216 6.14 8.17 -9.37
C VAL A 216 4.93 8.62 -10.19
N LEU A 217 5.00 9.77 -10.86
CA LEU A 217 3.89 10.26 -11.70
C LEU A 217 3.70 9.44 -12.97
N SER A 218 4.79 8.94 -13.58
CA SER A 218 4.72 7.95 -14.65
C SER A 218 4.02 6.69 -14.17
N ALA A 219 4.35 6.18 -12.98
CA ALA A 219 3.66 5.02 -12.42
C ALA A 219 2.17 5.28 -12.16
N VAL A 220 1.80 6.47 -11.66
CA VAL A 220 0.39 6.89 -11.48
C VAL A 220 -0.38 6.81 -12.79
N VAL A 221 0.19 7.34 -13.87
CA VAL A 221 -0.47 7.38 -15.19
C VAL A 221 -0.49 6.00 -15.84
N LEU A 222 0.65 5.29 -15.87
CA LEU A 222 0.75 3.98 -16.52
C LEU A 222 -0.13 2.93 -15.85
N ALA A 223 -0.23 2.92 -14.52
CA ALA A 223 -1.09 1.97 -13.83
C ALA A 223 -2.58 2.18 -14.16
N MET A 224 -2.98 3.38 -14.62
CA MET A 224 -4.40 3.76 -14.83
C MET A 224 -5.32 3.44 -13.64
N ALA A 225 -4.75 3.34 -12.44
CA ALA A 225 -5.44 2.98 -11.23
C ALA A 225 -6.16 4.21 -10.67
N LYS A 226 -7.50 4.24 -10.77
CA LYS A 226 -8.34 5.37 -10.33
C LYS A 226 -8.09 5.75 -8.87
N THR A 227 -7.88 4.77 -7.99
CA THR A 227 -7.54 5.00 -6.58
C THR A 227 -6.23 5.77 -6.42
N ALA A 228 -5.15 5.36 -7.11
CA ALA A 228 -3.88 6.09 -7.06
C ALA A 228 -4.00 7.49 -7.66
N TYR A 229 -4.77 7.63 -8.74
CA TYR A 229 -5.00 8.90 -9.43
C TYR A 229 -5.72 9.91 -8.51
N ILE A 230 -6.87 9.51 -7.93
CA ILE A 230 -7.68 10.34 -7.03
C ILE A 230 -6.86 10.75 -5.80
N ILE A 231 -6.18 9.80 -5.15
CA ILE A 231 -5.37 10.09 -3.95
C ILE A 231 -4.23 11.06 -4.31
N THR A 232 -3.54 10.85 -5.43
CA THR A 232 -2.44 11.72 -5.86
C THR A 232 -2.94 13.13 -6.13
N ILE A 233 -4.00 13.29 -6.92
CA ILE A 233 -4.59 14.61 -7.21
C ILE A 233 -5.05 15.29 -5.92
N PHE A 234 -5.77 14.58 -5.05
CA PHE A 234 -6.23 15.12 -3.77
C PHE A 234 -5.07 15.65 -2.93
N LEU A 235 -4.01 14.86 -2.74
CA LEU A 235 -2.84 15.27 -1.97
C LEU A 235 -2.14 16.48 -2.59
N TYR A 236 -2.09 16.56 -3.92
CA TYR A 236 -1.41 17.63 -4.63
C TYR A 236 -2.22 18.93 -4.57
N ILE A 237 -3.54 18.87 -4.72
CA ILE A 237 -4.46 20.00 -4.52
C ILE A 237 -4.35 20.52 -3.08
N VAL A 238 -4.46 19.62 -2.08
CA VAL A 238 -4.30 19.99 -0.67
C VAL A 238 -2.96 20.67 -0.44
N SER A 239 -1.88 20.18 -1.06
CA SER A 239 -0.57 20.81 -0.97
C SER A 239 -0.51 22.18 -1.65
N VAL A 240 -1.24 22.40 -2.73
CA VAL A 240 -1.31 23.70 -3.40
C VAL A 240 -2.12 24.72 -2.59
N VAL A 241 -3.23 24.29 -1.97
CA VAL A 241 -4.16 25.18 -1.26
C VAL A 241 -3.65 25.53 0.14
N PHE A 242 -3.19 24.53 0.91
CA PHE A 242 -2.96 24.69 2.35
C PHE A 242 -1.49 24.82 2.77
N ASN A 243 -0.53 24.46 1.91
CA ASN A 243 0.89 24.55 2.30
C ASN A 243 1.51 25.93 2.04
N LYS A 244 2.66 26.17 2.69
CA LYS A 244 3.50 27.36 2.49
C LYS A 244 3.82 27.60 0.99
N PRO A 245 4.04 28.86 0.56
CA PRO A 245 4.23 29.22 -0.86
C PRO A 245 5.29 28.39 -1.61
N CYS A 246 6.38 28.01 -0.92
CA CYS A 246 7.43 27.18 -1.51
C CYS A 246 6.97 25.74 -1.81
N SER A 247 6.16 25.14 -0.93
CA SER A 247 5.58 23.80 -1.13
C SER A 247 4.47 23.83 -2.19
N ARG A 248 3.69 24.92 -2.21
CA ARG A 248 2.67 25.17 -3.24
C ARG A 248 3.25 25.15 -4.65
N ARG A 249 4.42 25.77 -4.86
CA ARG A 249 5.11 25.75 -6.17
C ARG A 249 5.51 24.34 -6.60
N LEU A 250 5.97 23.49 -5.66
CA LEU A 250 6.29 22.10 -5.98
C LEU A 250 5.03 21.33 -6.35
N GLY A 251 3.95 21.45 -5.57
CA GLY A 251 2.66 20.83 -5.88
C GLY A 251 2.13 21.22 -7.26
N LEU A 252 2.22 22.51 -7.62
CA LEU A 252 1.82 23.00 -8.94
C LEU A 252 2.70 22.42 -10.06
N LYS A 253 4.03 22.40 -9.88
CA LYS A 253 4.95 21.79 -10.85
C LYS A 253 4.68 20.30 -11.03
N SER A 254 4.37 19.58 -9.96
CA SER A 254 4.06 18.16 -10.02
C SER A 254 2.70 17.90 -10.66
N LEU A 255 1.69 18.78 -10.46
CA LEU A 255 0.43 18.72 -11.21
C LEU A 255 0.65 18.97 -12.71
N LEU A 256 1.44 19.98 -13.08
CA LEU A 256 1.79 20.23 -14.48
C LEU A 256 2.54 19.05 -15.10
N LEU A 257 3.47 18.45 -14.37
CA LEU A 257 4.18 17.24 -14.82
C LEU A 257 3.22 16.05 -14.96
N LEU A 258 2.28 15.87 -14.03
CA LEU A 258 1.25 14.84 -14.12
C LEU A 258 0.40 15.03 -15.38
N THR A 259 -0.11 16.24 -15.63
CA THR A 259 -0.86 16.57 -16.85
C THR A 259 -0.03 16.30 -18.10
N PHE A 260 1.25 16.70 -18.11
CA PHE A 260 2.14 16.45 -19.25
C PHE A 260 2.32 14.96 -19.54
N ILE A 261 2.60 14.14 -18.52
CA ILE A 261 2.74 12.68 -18.67
C ILE A 261 1.40 12.06 -19.10
N TYR A 262 0.29 12.53 -18.56
CA TYR A 262 -1.05 12.10 -18.94
C TYR A 262 -1.37 12.39 -20.41
N THR A 263 -0.95 13.56 -20.92
CA THR A 263 -1.05 13.89 -22.35
C THR A 263 -0.17 12.98 -23.21
N ILE A 264 1.07 12.68 -22.79
CA ILE A 264 1.91 11.72 -23.51
C ILE A 264 1.22 10.35 -23.57
N TYR A 265 0.66 9.88 -22.45
CA TYR A 265 -0.06 8.62 -22.43
C TYR A 265 -1.25 8.62 -23.39
N TYR A 266 -2.05 9.70 -23.41
CA TYR A 266 -3.17 9.85 -24.35
C TYR A 266 -2.70 9.76 -25.81
N LEU A 267 -1.58 10.41 -26.15
CA LEU A 267 -1.03 10.37 -27.52
C LEU A 267 -0.51 8.98 -27.90
N LEU A 268 0.10 8.26 -26.96
CA LEU A 268 0.65 6.92 -27.22
C LEU A 268 -0.42 5.83 -27.21
N PHE A 269 -1.45 5.95 -26.37
CA PHE A 269 -2.47 4.92 -26.16
C PHE A 269 -3.89 5.51 -26.18
N PRO A 270 -4.32 6.13 -27.29
CA PRO A 270 -5.58 6.88 -27.32
C PRO A 270 -6.81 6.00 -27.06
N GLY A 271 -6.86 4.79 -27.63
CA GLY A 271 -7.94 3.84 -27.38
C GLY A 271 -8.03 3.39 -25.91
N LEU A 272 -6.90 3.02 -25.30
CA LEU A 272 -6.86 2.58 -23.89
C LEU A 272 -7.24 3.71 -22.93
N PHE A 273 -6.79 4.91 -23.26
CA PHE A 273 -7.15 6.11 -22.51
C PHE A 273 -8.67 6.27 -22.51
N LEU A 274 -9.27 6.37 -23.70
CA LEU A 274 -10.71 6.60 -23.83
C LEU A 274 -11.53 5.48 -23.19
N ALA A 275 -11.11 4.22 -23.33
CA ALA A 275 -11.77 3.09 -22.69
C ALA A 275 -11.77 3.21 -21.15
N ASN A 276 -10.63 3.58 -20.54
CA ASN A 276 -10.50 3.68 -19.08
C ASN A 276 -11.07 4.97 -18.49
N THR A 277 -11.10 6.06 -19.26
CA THR A 277 -11.56 7.39 -18.82
C THR A 277 -12.99 7.69 -19.22
N SER A 278 -13.64 6.82 -19.99
CA SER A 278 -15.06 6.98 -20.35
C SER A 278 -15.93 7.15 -19.09
N GLU A 279 -16.99 7.94 -19.21
CA GLU A 279 -17.93 8.17 -18.12
C GLU A 279 -18.50 6.85 -17.59
N ALA A 280 -18.89 5.95 -18.50
CA ALA A 280 -19.38 4.62 -18.17
C ALA A 280 -18.35 3.83 -17.34
N ALA A 281 -17.07 3.82 -17.74
CA ALA A 281 -16.01 3.16 -16.98
C ALA A 281 -15.79 3.82 -15.62
N PHE A 282 -15.87 5.14 -15.53
CA PHE A 282 -15.72 5.86 -14.27
C PHE A 282 -16.84 5.49 -13.29
N VAL A 283 -18.09 5.59 -13.74
CA VAL A 283 -19.27 5.21 -12.97
C VAL A 283 -19.21 3.74 -12.54
N SER A 284 -18.91 2.82 -13.46
CA SER A 284 -18.85 1.38 -13.15
C SER A 284 -17.75 1.02 -12.14
N SER A 285 -16.68 1.82 -12.05
CA SER A 285 -15.62 1.62 -11.05
C SER A 285 -15.85 2.32 -9.72
N LEU A 286 -16.50 3.49 -9.73
CA LEU A 286 -16.71 4.31 -8.54
C LEU A 286 -17.98 3.89 -7.79
N LEU A 287 -19.03 3.53 -8.52
CA LEU A 287 -20.31 3.18 -7.95
C LEU A 287 -20.21 1.96 -7.01
N PRO A 288 -19.59 0.81 -7.38
CA PRO A 288 -19.47 -0.31 -6.44
C PRO A 288 -18.71 0.06 -5.16
N ARG A 289 -17.69 0.92 -5.25
CA ARG A 289 -16.91 1.39 -4.09
C ARG A 289 -17.70 2.35 -3.22
N LEU A 290 -18.45 3.28 -3.83
CA LEU A 290 -19.36 4.15 -3.11
C LEU A 290 -20.44 3.32 -2.41
N MET A 291 -20.95 2.27 -3.08
CA MET A 291 -21.92 1.34 -2.51
C MET A 291 -21.34 0.54 -1.34
N ASP A 292 -20.09 0.07 -1.44
CA ASP A 292 -19.39 -0.55 -0.30
C ASP A 292 -19.37 0.40 0.91
N VAL A 293 -19.08 1.69 0.67
CA VAL A 293 -19.06 2.76 1.69
C VAL A 293 -20.46 3.10 2.21
N LEU A 294 -21.50 3.10 1.39
CA LEU A 294 -22.87 3.37 1.85
C LEU A 294 -23.47 2.17 2.60
N ALA A 295 -23.16 0.95 2.17
CA ALA A 295 -23.50 -0.29 2.84
C ALA A 295 -22.83 -0.40 4.22
N ILE A 296 -21.65 0.21 4.37
CA ILE A 296 -20.98 0.44 5.65
C ILE A 296 -21.84 1.32 6.58
N PHE A 297 -22.49 2.36 6.06
CA PHE A 297 -23.33 3.28 6.85
C PHE A 297 -24.77 2.78 7.07
N GLY A 298 -25.07 1.52 6.70
CA GLY A 298 -26.39 0.92 6.91
C GLY A 298 -27.44 1.32 5.87
N VAL A 299 -27.03 1.98 4.78
CA VAL A 299 -27.92 2.40 3.69
C VAL A 299 -28.10 1.24 2.70
N ASN A 300 -28.84 0.20 3.09
CA ASN A 300 -29.05 -1.00 2.27
C ASN A 300 -30.31 -0.93 1.40
N ASP A 301 -31.31 -0.13 1.80
CA ASP A 301 -32.66 -0.17 1.20
C ASP A 301 -32.80 0.63 -0.11
N LEU A 302 -31.87 1.53 -0.42
CA LEU A 302 -31.87 2.25 -1.72
C LEU A 302 -31.62 1.32 -2.92
N TRP A 303 -31.24 0.08 -2.66
CA TRP A 303 -30.69 -0.85 -3.65
C TRP A 303 -31.72 -1.68 -4.40
N GLY A 304 -32.86 -2.00 -3.79
CA GLY A 304 -33.94 -2.73 -4.47
C GLY A 304 -34.50 -2.01 -5.69
N LEU A 305 -34.27 -0.69 -5.80
CA LEU A 305 -34.65 0.13 -6.94
C LEU A 305 -33.58 0.15 -8.04
N PHE A 306 -32.30 0.28 -7.68
CA PHE A 306 -31.21 0.40 -8.67
C PHE A 306 -30.84 -0.93 -9.33
N LEU A 307 -30.82 -2.05 -8.59
CA LEU A 307 -30.59 -3.38 -9.18
C LEU A 307 -31.69 -3.77 -10.14
N ARG A 308 -32.94 -3.45 -9.80
CA ARG A 308 -34.11 -3.76 -10.62
C ARG A 308 -34.05 -3.05 -11.96
N GLU A 309 -33.46 -1.86 -11.99
CA GLU A 309 -33.24 -1.07 -13.20
C GLU A 309 -32.02 -1.55 -14.02
N GLN A 310 -30.97 -2.07 -13.37
CA GLN A 310 -29.81 -2.65 -14.08
C GLN A 310 -30.02 -4.07 -14.60
N GLU A 311 -30.78 -4.92 -13.90
CA GLU A 311 -31.21 -6.23 -14.42
C GLU A 311 -32.07 -6.05 -15.69
N LEU A 312 -32.88 -5.00 -15.75
CA LEU A 312 -33.63 -4.59 -16.95
C LEU A 312 -32.72 -4.13 -18.11
N LEU A 313 -31.49 -3.70 -17.83
CA LEU A 313 -30.52 -3.22 -18.81
C LEU A 313 -29.50 -4.30 -19.24
N GLY A 314 -29.65 -5.55 -18.78
CA GLY A 314 -28.86 -6.69 -19.26
C GLY A 314 -27.39 -6.72 -18.82
N ASN A 315 -26.95 -5.79 -17.97
CA ASN A 315 -25.60 -5.78 -17.42
C ASN A 315 -25.55 -6.58 -16.12
N MET A 316 -25.31 -7.89 -16.22
CA MET A 316 -25.08 -8.73 -15.04
C MET A 316 -23.75 -8.35 -14.38
N PHE A 317 -23.81 -7.53 -13.34
CA PHE A 317 -22.71 -7.39 -12.39
C PHE A 317 -22.81 -8.52 -11.37
N ILE A 318 -21.81 -9.41 -11.35
CA ILE A 318 -21.62 -10.32 -10.22
C ILE A 318 -21.19 -9.45 -9.04
N VAL A 319 -22.14 -9.16 -8.15
CA VAL A 319 -21.89 -8.51 -6.87
C VAL A 319 -20.99 -9.44 -6.05
N GLY A 320 -19.70 -9.13 -6.01
CA GLY A 320 -18.72 -9.91 -5.27
C GLY A 320 -19.11 -10.05 -3.79
N GLU A 321 -19.15 -11.29 -3.31
CA GLU A 321 -19.46 -11.69 -1.93
C GLU A 321 -18.48 -11.13 -0.86
N SER A 322 -17.46 -10.38 -1.26
CA SER A 322 -16.52 -9.77 -0.32
C SER A 322 -17.13 -8.51 0.32
N LYS A 323 -17.96 -8.69 1.35
CA LYS A 323 -18.33 -7.58 2.24
C LYS A 323 -17.05 -6.90 2.72
N SER A 324 -16.88 -5.61 2.43
CA SER A 324 -15.77 -4.80 2.95
C SER A 324 -15.61 -5.05 4.46
N ALA A 325 -14.41 -5.36 4.93
CA ALA A 325 -14.16 -5.64 6.36
C ALA A 325 -14.60 -4.49 7.27
N VAL A 326 -14.55 -3.25 6.74
CA VAL A 326 -15.06 -2.05 7.40
C VAL A 326 -16.59 -2.12 7.54
N ALA A 327 -17.31 -2.71 6.58
CA ALA A 327 -18.76 -2.93 6.62
C ALA A 327 -19.16 -3.95 7.68
N ILE A 328 -18.37 -5.02 7.82
CA ILE A 328 -18.57 -6.04 8.86
C ILE A 328 -18.40 -5.40 10.25
N ILE A 329 -17.34 -4.60 10.43
CA ILE A 329 -17.09 -3.88 11.68
C ILE A 329 -18.19 -2.85 11.95
N LEU A 330 -18.65 -2.11 10.93
CA LEU A 330 -19.67 -1.06 11.05
C LEU A 330 -21.12 -1.56 11.19
N ARG A 331 -21.37 -2.85 10.95
CA ARG A 331 -22.65 -3.50 11.26
C ARG A 331 -22.65 -4.24 12.59
N ALA A 332 -21.48 -4.49 13.19
CA ALA A 332 -21.40 -5.19 14.45
C ALA A 332 -21.95 -4.32 15.60
N LYS A 333 -22.57 -4.93 16.61
CA LYS A 333 -22.98 -4.22 17.85
C LYS A 333 -21.79 -3.55 18.58
N VAL A 334 -20.57 -3.79 18.12
CA VAL A 334 -19.30 -3.31 18.67
C VAL A 334 -18.84 -1.98 18.02
N VAL A 335 -19.62 -1.38 17.11
CA VAL A 335 -19.24 -0.14 16.44
C VAL A 335 -18.97 1.02 17.38
N VAL A 336 -19.91 1.28 18.30
CA VAL A 336 -19.78 2.40 19.24
C VAL A 336 -18.49 2.28 20.06
N PRO A 337 -18.17 1.13 20.70
CA PRO A 337 -16.90 0.99 21.41
C PRO A 337 -15.68 1.07 20.47
N VAL A 338 -15.77 0.59 19.23
CA VAL A 338 -14.68 0.74 18.24
C VAL A 338 -14.44 2.21 17.88
N LEU A 339 -15.50 2.99 17.64
CA LEU A 339 -15.40 4.42 17.33
C LEU A 339 -14.86 5.23 18.52
N ILE A 340 -15.30 4.92 19.75
CA ILE A 340 -14.76 5.52 20.97
C ILE A 340 -13.26 5.20 21.10
N PHE A 341 -12.88 3.94 20.87
CA PHE A 341 -11.48 3.51 20.91
C PHE A 341 -10.62 4.21 19.85
N LEU A 342 -11.10 4.30 18.60
CA LEU A 342 -10.43 5.03 17.53
C LEU A 342 -10.32 6.53 17.83
N GLY A 343 -11.36 7.13 18.43
CA GLY A 343 -11.35 8.50 18.92
C GLY A 343 -10.28 8.72 19.98
N ALA A 344 -10.21 7.84 20.97
CA ALA A 344 -9.19 7.89 22.03
C ALA A 344 -7.76 7.74 21.47
N ILE A 345 -7.54 6.82 20.54
CA ILE A 345 -6.25 6.67 19.83
C ILE A 345 -5.92 7.93 19.06
N SER A 346 -6.89 8.54 18.36
CA SER A 346 -6.68 9.76 17.58
C SER A 346 -6.30 10.94 18.47
N VAL A 347 -6.97 11.11 19.62
CA VAL A 347 -6.61 12.13 20.62
C VAL A 347 -5.20 11.89 21.16
N LEU A 348 -4.88 10.64 21.52
CA LEU A 348 -3.55 10.28 21.99
C LEU A 348 -2.49 10.57 20.92
N TYR A 349 -2.75 10.21 19.67
CA TYR A 349 -1.89 10.47 18.52
C TYR A 349 -1.60 11.97 18.36
N MET A 350 -2.64 12.80 18.37
CA MET A 350 -2.52 14.25 18.28
C MET A 350 -1.77 14.85 19.46
N TYR A 351 -2.04 14.39 20.68
CA TYR A 351 -1.30 14.78 21.87
C TYR A 351 0.19 14.44 21.75
N ARG A 352 0.51 13.24 21.26
CA ARG A 352 1.88 12.78 21.07
C ARG A 352 2.62 13.55 19.99
N ILE A 353 2.00 13.81 18.84
CA ILE A 353 2.55 14.68 17.80
C ILE A 353 2.85 16.08 18.37
N ARG A 354 1.92 16.67 19.11
CA ARG A 354 2.12 17.98 19.76
C ARG A 354 3.28 17.95 20.75
N ARG A 355 3.39 16.88 21.55
CA ARG A 355 4.50 16.71 22.50
C ARG A 355 5.84 16.56 21.77
N MET A 356 5.90 15.78 20.69
CA MET A 356 7.07 15.63 19.83
C MET A 356 7.54 16.99 19.28
N MET A 357 6.60 17.83 18.79
CA MET A 357 6.91 19.19 18.34
C MET A 357 7.55 20.03 19.44
N ARG A 358 6.99 19.99 20.66
CA ARG A 358 7.45 20.80 21.79
C ARG A 358 8.83 20.39 22.30
N THR A 359 9.18 19.11 22.25
CA THR A 359 10.42 18.63 22.89
C THR A 359 11.69 18.94 22.09
N ARG A 360 11.62 19.54 20.89
CA ARG A 360 12.76 19.86 19.99
C ARG A 360 13.74 18.70 19.70
N GLN A 361 13.49 17.49 20.23
CA GLN A 361 14.38 16.33 20.11
C GLN A 361 14.35 15.65 18.73
N MET A 362 13.42 16.05 17.85
CA MET A 362 13.48 15.76 16.42
C MET A 362 13.68 17.06 15.63
N MET A 363 14.87 17.66 15.71
CA MET A 363 15.26 18.73 14.79
C MET A 363 15.42 18.27 13.33
N THR A 364 15.19 16.99 12.99
CA THR A 364 15.62 16.42 11.70
C THR A 364 14.52 15.80 10.82
N SER A 365 13.32 15.46 11.32
CA SER A 365 12.26 14.90 10.47
C SER A 365 10.95 15.70 10.57
N PRO A 366 10.42 16.23 9.45
CA PRO A 366 9.14 16.93 9.45
C PRO A 366 8.00 15.98 9.86
N ILE A 367 6.91 16.53 10.40
CA ILE A 367 5.70 15.76 10.78
C ILE A 367 4.83 15.42 9.57
N ALA A 368 4.92 16.23 8.52
CA ALA A 368 4.13 16.10 7.31
C ALA A 368 4.09 14.67 6.72
N PRO A 369 5.21 13.91 6.64
CA PRO A 369 5.19 12.54 6.16
C PRO A 369 4.25 11.64 6.95
N TYR A 370 4.20 11.73 8.29
CA TYR A 370 3.34 10.84 9.08
C TYR A 370 1.86 11.15 8.87
N ILE A 371 1.49 12.44 8.81
CA ILE A 371 0.10 12.86 8.56
C ILE A 371 -0.33 12.42 7.16
N VAL A 372 0.48 12.67 6.13
CA VAL A 372 0.16 12.26 4.77
C VAL A 372 0.08 10.74 4.66
N MET A 373 0.96 9.99 5.34
CA MET A 373 0.88 8.55 5.38
C MET A 373 -0.41 8.03 6.03
N ILE A 374 -0.90 8.66 7.10
CA ILE A 374 -2.22 8.32 7.67
C ILE A 374 -3.32 8.55 6.65
N VAL A 375 -3.34 9.71 6.00
CA VAL A 375 -4.35 10.04 4.98
C VAL A 375 -4.32 9.02 3.86
N VAL A 376 -3.14 8.71 3.33
CA VAL A 376 -2.97 7.69 2.28
C VAL A 376 -3.43 6.32 2.76
N CYS A 377 -3.02 5.88 3.95
CA CYS A 377 -3.44 4.59 4.51
C CYS A 377 -4.97 4.51 4.66
N ILE A 378 -5.63 5.58 5.12
CA ILE A 378 -7.10 5.60 5.25
C ILE A 378 -7.76 5.57 3.86
N MET A 379 -7.35 6.47 2.96
CA MET A 379 -7.95 6.57 1.62
C MET A 379 -7.75 5.29 0.80
N THR A 380 -6.59 4.65 0.91
CA THR A 380 -6.33 3.37 0.22
C THR A 380 -7.23 2.26 0.73
N GLN A 381 -7.55 2.20 2.03
CA GLN A 381 -8.48 1.20 2.56
C GLN A 381 -9.94 1.43 2.15
N LEU A 382 -10.32 2.66 1.81
CA LEU A 382 -11.64 2.93 1.22
C LEU A 382 -11.75 2.41 -0.22
N GLY A 383 -10.63 2.39 -0.95
CA GLY A 383 -10.58 1.89 -2.32
C GLY A 383 -10.33 0.38 -2.42
N VAL A 384 -9.42 -0.15 -1.60
CA VAL A 384 -8.94 -1.53 -1.65
C VAL A 384 -8.71 -2.03 -0.21
N PRO A 385 -9.45 -3.04 0.27
CA PRO A 385 -9.26 -3.58 1.62
C PRO A 385 -7.96 -4.40 1.71
N TYR A 386 -6.84 -3.70 1.87
CA TYR A 386 -5.47 -4.26 1.91
C TYR A 386 -4.88 -4.31 3.34
N PHE A 387 -5.66 -4.00 4.38
CA PHE A 387 -5.19 -3.89 5.77
C PHE A 387 -4.62 -5.19 6.36
N ALA A 388 -5.07 -6.34 5.87
CA ALA A 388 -4.61 -7.65 6.33
C ALA A 388 -3.21 -8.01 5.79
N ALA A 389 -2.74 -7.32 4.74
CA ALA A 389 -1.47 -7.61 4.11
C ALA A 389 -0.29 -7.21 5.01
N PRO A 390 0.73 -8.09 5.20
CA PRO A 390 1.92 -7.78 5.99
C PRO A 390 2.67 -6.54 5.50
N SER A 391 2.71 -6.32 4.18
CA SER A 391 3.32 -5.16 3.54
C SER A 391 2.63 -3.84 3.97
N PHE A 392 1.30 -3.83 4.00
CA PHE A 392 0.52 -2.67 4.44
C PHE A 392 0.70 -2.41 5.94
N GLN A 393 0.69 -3.45 6.76
CA GLN A 393 0.91 -3.34 8.21
C GLN A 393 2.30 -2.79 8.51
N PHE A 394 3.31 -3.27 7.78
CA PHE A 394 4.67 -2.77 7.86
C PHE A 394 4.76 -1.28 7.50
N ILE A 395 4.15 -0.85 6.39
CA ILE A 395 4.15 0.57 6.02
C ILE A 395 3.33 1.43 7.00
N SER A 396 2.22 0.91 7.52
CA SER A 396 1.39 1.58 8.52
C SER A 396 2.17 1.85 9.81
N GLY A 397 3.20 1.05 10.10
CA GLY A 397 4.19 1.34 11.14
C GLY A 397 4.83 2.72 11.03
N LEU A 398 5.11 3.20 9.82
CA LEU A 398 5.58 4.57 9.61
C LEU A 398 4.51 5.59 10.00
N ALA A 399 3.27 5.41 9.54
CA ALA A 399 2.16 6.33 9.82
C ALA A 399 1.88 6.45 11.33
N LEU A 400 1.98 5.32 12.04
CA LEU A 400 1.76 5.18 13.47
C LEU A 400 3.00 5.47 14.33
N PHE A 401 4.14 5.81 13.71
CA PHE A 401 5.38 6.10 14.44
C PHE A 401 5.19 7.06 15.63
N PRO A 402 4.39 8.14 15.52
CA PRO A 402 4.06 9.04 16.64
C PRO A 402 3.25 8.42 17.81
N LEU A 403 2.98 7.12 17.83
CA LEU A 403 2.48 6.43 19.03
C LEU A 403 3.59 5.74 19.84
N PHE A 404 4.73 5.43 19.22
CA PHE A 404 5.82 4.67 19.82
C PHE A 404 6.85 5.55 20.53
N LYS A 405 6.49 6.07 21.71
CA LYS A 405 7.31 7.00 22.52
C LYS A 405 8.79 6.63 22.60
N ASP A 406 9.08 5.36 22.89
CA ASP A 406 10.42 4.91 23.21
C ASP A 406 11.29 4.76 21.96
N LEU A 407 10.67 4.70 20.76
CA LEU A 407 11.41 4.82 19.51
C LEU A 407 11.94 6.23 19.27
N TRP A 408 11.28 7.27 19.82
CA TRP A 408 11.66 8.66 19.60
C TRP A 408 12.81 9.10 20.49
N ILE A 409 12.89 8.53 21.69
CA ILE A 409 13.95 8.85 22.63
C ILE A 409 15.24 8.33 22.01
N CYS A 410 16.03 9.23 21.43
CA CYS A 410 17.42 8.95 21.09
C CYS A 410 18.07 8.43 22.37
N ARG A 411 18.24 7.11 22.48
CA ARG A 411 19.17 6.54 23.46
C ARG A 411 20.47 7.27 23.19
N LYS A 412 20.90 8.13 24.12
CA LYS A 412 22.24 8.69 24.09
C LYS A 412 23.17 7.52 23.81
N PRO A 413 24.08 7.61 22.82
CA PRO A 413 25.02 6.55 22.61
C PRO A 413 25.69 6.26 23.95
N LEU A 414 25.67 4.99 24.38
CA LEU A 414 26.26 4.51 25.63
C LEU A 414 27.80 4.75 25.71
N GLN A 415 28.36 5.52 24.78
CA GLN A 415 29.80 5.72 24.58
C GLN A 415 30.46 6.74 25.51
N TYR A 416 29.72 7.55 26.28
CA TYR A 416 30.36 8.54 27.17
C TYR A 416 30.44 8.16 28.66
N ARG A 417 30.01 6.95 29.05
CA ARG A 417 30.07 6.53 30.46
C ARG A 417 31.30 5.69 30.85
N TYR A 418 32.18 5.35 29.91
CA TYR A 418 33.37 4.54 30.19
C TYR A 418 34.72 5.23 29.91
N ILE A 419 34.76 6.42 29.32
CA ILE A 419 36.04 7.09 28.98
C ILE A 419 36.47 8.12 30.04
N HIS A 420 35.57 8.68 30.84
CA HIS A 420 35.96 9.58 31.95
C HIS A 420 36.19 8.88 33.29
N GLY A 421 36.11 7.55 33.38
CA GLY A 421 36.49 6.79 34.58
C GLY A 421 37.91 6.22 34.55
N ALA A 422 38.62 6.35 33.42
CA ALA A 422 39.94 5.74 33.23
C ALA A 422 41.07 6.75 32.97
N VAL A 423 40.77 8.05 32.84
CA VAL A 423 41.80 9.09 32.66
C VAL A 423 42.27 9.68 33.99
N ASP A 424 41.53 9.51 35.09
CA ASP A 424 41.96 9.97 36.43
C ASP A 424 42.81 8.93 37.20
N LYS A 425 43.35 7.90 36.52
CA LYS A 425 44.23 6.89 37.15
C LYS A 425 45.55 6.62 36.43
N ILE A 426 45.88 7.36 35.38
CA ILE A 426 47.21 7.30 34.75
C ILE A 426 47.64 8.72 34.36
N ALA A 427 48.32 9.37 35.31
CA ALA A 427 49.34 10.42 35.19
C ALA A 427 49.18 11.45 36.32
#